data_AF-A0A3B8VS32-F1
#
_entry.id   AF-A0A3B8VS32-F1
#
_cell.length_a   1.000
_cell.length_b   1.000
_cell.length_c   1.000
_cell.angle_alpha   90.00
_cell.angle_beta   90.00
_cell.angle_gamma   90.00
#
_symmetry.space_group_name_H-M   'P 1'
#
loop_
_entity.id
_entity.type
_entity.pdbx_description
1 polymer ?
#
loop_
_entity_poly.entity_id
_entity_poly.type
_entity_poly.pdbx_seq_one_letter_code
_entity_poly.pdbx_strand_id
1 'polypeptide(L)'
;MNPQIEEILKGSYDLHVHASPDSGAERRLDALDTARYAYEAEMAGFVLKSHEYPTTPLAYVLNQMYPGLNVAGAIALNRAVGGLNARAVEVSANLGA
;
A
#
# COMPACT_ATOMS: atom_id res chain seq x y z
N MET A 1 -6.13 21.17 -9.70
CA MET A 1 -6.37 20.99 -8.26
C MET A 1 -5.89 22.28 -7.58
N ASN A 2 -5.70 22.34 -6.26
CA ASN A 2 -4.96 23.46 -5.66
C ASN A 2 -3.46 23.25 -5.98
N PRO A 3 -2.77 24.21 -6.65
CA PRO A 3 -1.36 24.05 -7.04
C PRO A 3 -0.41 23.79 -5.88
N GLN A 4 -0.72 24.32 -4.69
CA GLN A 4 0.08 24.08 -3.49
C GLN A 4 -0.01 22.62 -3.04
N ILE A 5 -1.18 21.99 -3.18
CA ILE A 5 -1.38 20.58 -2.84
C ILE A 5 -0.64 19.69 -3.84
N GLU A 6 -0.72 20.01 -5.13
CA GLU A 6 0.00 19.27 -6.18
C GLU A 6 1.51 19.24 -5.89
N GLU A 7 2.10 20.39 -5.57
CA GLU A 7 3.54 20.48 -5.26
C GLU A 7 3.93 19.67 -4.00
N ILE A 8 3.08 19.69 -2.96
CA ILE A 8 3.35 18.91 -1.73
C ILE A 8 3.31 17.40 -1.99
N LEU A 9 2.46 16.93 -2.91
CA LEU A 9 2.36 15.51 -3.22
C LEU A 9 3.59 14.97 -3.95
N LYS A 10 4.26 15.80 -4.76
CA LYS A 10 5.44 15.39 -5.51
C LYS A 10 6.55 14.93 -4.57
N GLY A 11 7.05 13.73 -4.80
CA GLY A 11 8.10 13.12 -3.96
C GLY A 11 7.66 12.74 -2.54
N SER A 12 6.38 12.89 -2.20
CA SER A 12 5.86 12.56 -0.87
C SER A 12 5.62 11.06 -0.68
N TYR A 13 5.48 10.66 0.58
CA TYR A 13 5.06 9.32 0.99
C TYR A 13 3.81 9.36 1.84
N ASP A 14 2.85 8.47 1.56
CA ASP A 14 1.75 8.14 2.48
C ASP A 14 2.00 6.79 3.14
N LEU A 15 2.12 6.77 4.47
CA LEU A 15 2.53 5.57 5.21
C LEU A 15 1.36 4.68 5.64
N HIS A 16 0.11 5.02 5.32
CA HIS A 16 -1.05 4.24 5.77
C HIS A 16 -2.22 4.31 4.78
N VAL A 17 -2.09 3.60 3.66
CA VAL A 17 -3.13 3.58 2.63
C VAL A 17 -3.91 2.28 2.68
N HIS A 18 -5.25 2.38 2.69
CA HIS A 18 -6.15 1.24 2.53
C HIS A 18 -6.86 1.33 1.18
N ALA A 19 -6.87 0.23 0.44
CA ALA A 19 -7.52 0.13 -0.85
C ALA A 19 -8.36 -1.15 -0.94
N SER A 20 -9.38 -1.14 -1.79
CA SER A 20 -10.19 -2.33 -2.07
C SER A 20 -9.32 -3.44 -2.70
N PRO A 21 -9.64 -4.72 -2.45
CA PRO A 21 -10.75 -5.21 -1.64
C PRO A 21 -10.48 -5.11 -0.13
N ASP A 22 -11.54 -4.81 0.62
CA ASP A 22 -11.59 -4.75 2.09
C ASP A 22 -12.96 -5.27 2.54
N SER A 23 -13.00 -6.27 3.42
CA SER A 23 -14.26 -6.91 3.83
C SER A 23 -15.08 -6.09 4.83
N GLY A 24 -14.43 -5.14 5.52
CA GLY A 24 -15.06 -4.32 6.56
C GLY A 24 -15.61 -2.99 6.05
N ALA A 25 -15.14 -2.49 4.91
CA ALA A 25 -15.58 -1.23 4.33
C ALA A 25 -15.38 -1.17 2.81
N GLU A 26 -16.34 -0.57 2.11
CA GLU A 26 -16.12 -0.17 0.72
C GLU A 26 -15.06 0.96 0.67
N ARG A 27 -13.94 0.72 -0.01
CA ARG A 27 -12.91 1.74 -0.21
C ARG A 27 -13.20 2.52 -1.47
N ARG A 28 -12.82 3.80 -1.45
CA ARG A 28 -12.99 4.72 -2.57
C ARG A 28 -12.29 4.23 -3.84
N LEU A 29 -11.15 3.56 -3.70
CA LEU A 29 -10.30 3.08 -4.79
C LEU A 29 -9.87 1.65 -4.51
N ASP A 30 -9.62 0.88 -5.57
CA ASP A 30 -8.84 -0.35 -5.47
C ASP A 30 -7.33 -0.05 -5.51
N ALA A 31 -6.51 -1.07 -5.23
CA ALA A 31 -5.06 -0.89 -5.14
C ALA A 31 -4.42 -0.44 -6.47
N LEU A 32 -4.99 -0.83 -7.61
CA LEU A 32 -4.49 -0.45 -8.93
C LEU A 32 -4.77 1.03 -9.19
N ASP A 33 -6.00 1.48 -8.94
CA ASP A 33 -6.36 2.89 -9.03
C ASP A 33 -5.56 3.75 -8.06
N THR A 34 -5.39 3.31 -6.81
CA THR A 34 -4.55 4.00 -5.84
C THR A 34 -3.12 4.20 -6.35
N ALA A 35 -2.48 3.15 -6.87
CA ALA A 35 -1.13 3.25 -7.41
C ALA A 35 -1.07 4.16 -8.64
N ARG A 36 -2.05 4.05 -9.53
CA ARG A 36 -2.17 4.92 -10.71
C ARG A 36 -2.24 6.39 -10.30
N TYR A 37 -3.10 6.76 -9.35
CA TYR A 37 -3.23 8.14 -8.89
C TYR A 37 -1.96 8.63 -8.18
N ALA A 38 -1.31 7.80 -7.36
CA ALA A 38 -0.05 8.16 -6.72
C ALA A 38 1.07 8.41 -7.74
N TYR A 39 1.14 7.58 -8.78
CA TYR A 39 2.08 7.73 -9.88
C TYR A 39 1.81 9.01 -10.69
N GLU A 40 0.56 9.24 -11.09
CA GLU A 40 0.14 10.45 -11.81
C GLU A 40 0.36 11.74 -10.99
N ALA A 41 0.31 11.65 -9.66
CA ALA A 41 0.61 12.76 -8.74
C ALA A 41 2.11 12.94 -8.45
N GLU A 42 2.98 12.15 -9.09
CA GLU A 42 4.43 12.16 -8.90
C GLU A 42 4.85 11.91 -7.43
N MET A 43 4.03 11.17 -6.66
CA MET A 43 4.40 10.74 -5.32
C MET A 43 5.61 9.80 -5.38
N ALA A 44 6.46 9.84 -4.35
CA ALA A 44 7.59 8.91 -4.27
C ALA A 44 7.16 7.51 -3.84
N GLY A 45 6.04 7.36 -3.12
CA GLY A 45 5.55 6.06 -2.71
C GLY A 45 4.44 6.06 -1.68
N PHE A 46 4.02 4.86 -1.28
CA PHE A 46 3.11 4.67 -0.17
C PHE A 46 3.20 3.26 0.43
N VAL A 47 2.70 3.10 1.66
CA VAL A 47 2.53 1.78 2.31
C VAL A 47 1.10 1.30 2.10
N LEU A 48 0.95 0.18 1.40
CA LEU A 48 -0.35 -0.46 1.21
C LEU A 48 -0.68 -1.33 2.41
N LYS A 49 -1.82 -1.07 3.06
CA LYS A 49 -2.28 -1.78 4.26
C LYS A 49 -3.60 -2.49 4.01
N SER A 50 -3.75 -3.64 4.66
CA SER A 50 -5.03 -4.34 4.84
C SER A 50 -5.14 -4.89 6.26
N HIS A 51 -6.35 -4.91 6.83
CA HIS A 51 -6.59 -5.58 8.11
C HIS A 51 -6.68 -7.10 8.00
N GLU A 52 -6.71 -7.63 6.77
CA GLU A 52 -7.22 -8.97 6.47
C GLU A 52 -6.19 -9.87 5.81
N TYR A 53 -5.23 -9.30 5.08
CA TYR A 53 -4.24 -10.05 4.32
C TYR A 53 -2.90 -9.30 4.27
N PRO A 54 -1.77 -10.01 4.08
CA PRO A 54 -0.49 -9.39 3.78
C PRO A 54 -0.53 -8.75 2.38
N THR A 55 -0.10 -7.50 2.28
CA THR A 55 -0.18 -6.72 1.02
C THR A 55 1.11 -6.74 0.21
N THR A 56 2.18 -7.36 0.71
CA THR A 56 3.48 -7.41 0.02
C THR A 56 3.44 -8.02 -1.38
N PRO A 57 2.69 -9.11 -1.65
CA PRO A 57 2.58 -9.63 -3.02
C PRO A 57 1.94 -8.63 -3.99
N LEU A 58 0.98 -7.83 -3.52
CA LEU A 58 0.33 -6.81 -4.33
C LEU A 58 1.25 -5.61 -4.56
N ALA A 59 1.93 -5.15 -3.50
CA ALA A 59 2.96 -4.13 -3.60
C ALA A 59 4.05 -4.51 -4.62
N TYR A 60 4.52 -5.75 -4.62
CA TYR A 60 5.49 -6.25 -5.61
C TYR A 60 4.99 -6.03 -7.05
N VAL A 61 3.76 -6.44 -7.36
CA VAL A 61 3.17 -6.27 -8.70
C VAL A 61 3.01 -4.78 -9.05
N LEU A 62 2.55 -3.95 -8.12
CA LEU A 62 2.37 -2.51 -8.35
C LEU A 62 3.69 -1.80 -8.66
N ASN A 63 4.78 -2.13 -7.97
CA ASN A 63 6.11 -1.59 -8.29
C ASN A 63 6.57 -1.98 -9.70
N GLN A 64 6.18 -3.15 -10.22
CA GLN A 64 6.49 -3.54 -11.60
C GLN A 64 5.65 -2.75 -12.61
N MET A 65 4.39 -2.45 -12.27
CA MET A 65 3.46 -1.73 -13.15
C MET A 65 3.77 -0.23 -13.22
N TYR A 66 4.28 0.36 -12.15
CA TYR A 66 4.56 1.80 -12.03
C TYR A 66 6.03 2.06 -11.66
N PRO A 67 6.98 1.90 -12.61
CA PRO A 67 8.40 2.15 -12.34
C PRO A 67 8.65 3.56 -11.80
N GLY A 68 9.31 3.67 -10.65
CA GLY A 68 9.60 4.95 -9.98
C GLY A 68 8.67 5.28 -8.82
N LEU A 69 7.53 4.61 -8.70
CA LEU A 69 6.69 4.63 -7.50
C LEU A 69 7.12 3.51 -6.55
N ASN A 70 7.42 3.86 -5.29
CA ASN A 70 7.81 2.89 -4.28
C ASN A 70 6.61 2.46 -3.42
N VAL A 71 6.02 1.32 -3.74
CA VAL A 71 4.92 0.76 -2.95
C VAL A 71 5.48 -0.25 -1.95
N ALA A 72 5.34 0.01 -0.65
CA ALA A 72 5.69 -0.95 0.38
C ALA A 72 4.47 -1.76 0.80
N GLY A 73 4.66 -3.06 1.02
CA GLY A 73 3.65 -3.93 1.62
C GLY A 73 3.62 -3.79 3.14
N ALA A 74 2.65 -4.44 3.77
CA ALA A 74 2.55 -4.51 5.22
C ALA A 74 1.75 -5.76 5.63
N ILE A 75 1.99 -6.23 6.87
CA ILE A 75 1.18 -7.25 7.53
C ILE A 75 0.66 -6.69 8.86
N ALA A 76 -0.61 -6.93 9.18
CA ALA A 76 -1.14 -6.68 10.52
C ALA A 76 -1.54 -8.02 11.11
N LEU A 77 -1.10 -8.30 12.33
CA LEU A 77 -1.36 -9.55 13.05
C LEU A 77 -2.76 -9.59 13.66
N ASN A 78 -3.76 -9.22 12.86
CA ASN A 78 -5.17 -9.28 13.24
C ASN A 78 -5.68 -10.72 13.17
N ARG A 79 -6.90 -10.94 13.70
CA ARG A 79 -7.53 -12.28 13.71
C ARG A 79 -7.68 -12.90 12.32
N ALA A 80 -7.92 -12.08 11.29
CA ALA A 80 -8.05 -12.53 9.91
C ALA A 80 -6.79 -13.21 9.37
N VAL A 81 -5.60 -12.86 9.87
CA VAL A 81 -4.32 -13.52 9.54
C VAL A 81 -3.85 -14.52 10.61
N GLY A 82 -4.71 -14.86 11.57
CA GLY A 82 -4.41 -15.82 12.64
C GLY A 82 -3.87 -15.21 13.95
N GLY A 83 -3.76 -13.88 14.06
CA GLY A 83 -3.29 -13.19 15.26
C GLY A 83 -1.75 -13.10 15.36
N LEU A 84 -1.22 -12.99 16.58
CA LEU A 84 0.21 -12.85 16.84
C LEU A 84 1.00 -14.06 16.30
N ASN A 85 1.78 -13.83 15.25
CA ASN A 85 2.57 -14.86 14.58
C ASN A 85 3.92 -14.28 14.13
N ALA A 86 5.00 -14.60 14.87
CA ALA A 86 6.33 -14.09 14.58
C ALA A 86 6.86 -14.56 13.20
N ARG A 87 6.51 -15.78 12.78
CA ARG A 87 6.93 -16.30 11.48
C ARG A 87 6.27 -15.55 10.32
N ALA A 88 5.02 -15.14 10.49
CA ALA A 88 4.35 -14.30 9.49
C ALA A 88 5.03 -12.94 9.34
N VAL A 89 5.45 -12.31 10.45
CA VAL A 89 6.22 -11.05 10.42
C VAL A 89 7.54 -11.25 9.69
N GLU A 90 8.31 -12.29 10.03
CA GLU A 90 9.62 -12.56 9.41
C GLU A 90 9.50 -12.78 7.90
N VAL A 91 8.52 -13.57 7.47
CA VAL A 91 8.28 -13.80 6.03
C VAL A 91 7.87 -12.51 5.33
N SER A 92 6.97 -11.72 5.91
CA SER A 92 6.58 -10.43 5.33
C SER A 92 7.75 -9.45 5.25
N ALA A 93 8.58 -9.35 6.28
CA ALA A 93 9.77 -8.49 6.28
C ALA A 93 10.77 -8.92 5.19
N ASN A 94 11.00 -10.23 5.03
CA ASN A 94 11.87 -10.75 3.96
C ASN A 94 11.35 -10.46 2.54
N LEU A 95 10.03 -10.27 2.38
CA LEU A 95 9.41 -9.88 1.12
C LEU A 95 9.37 -8.36 0.91
N GLY A 96 9.81 -7.55 1.88
CA GLY A 96 9.87 -6.09 1.79
C GLY A 96 8.70 -5.34 2.44
N ALA A 97 8.07 -5.91 3.47
CA ALA A 97 7.15 -5.21 4.37
C ALA A 97 7.87 -4.41 5.46
#